data_AF-A0A126PBW2-F1
#
_entry.id   AF-A0A126PBW2-F1
#
_cell.length_a   1.000
_cell.length_b   1.000
_cell.length_c   1.000
_cell.angle_alpha   90.00
_cell.angle_beta   90.00
_cell.angle_gamma   90.00
#
_symmetry.space_group_name_H-M   'P 1'
#
loop_
_entity.id
_entity.type
_entity.pdbx_description
1 polymer ?
#
loop_
_entity_poly.entity_id
_entity_poly.type
_entity_poly.pdbx_seq_one_letter_code
_entity_poly.pdbx_strand_id
1 'polypeptide(L)'
;MLAAAQLHHARYWLLDIRRRHRSAPATLAWLLGTYYDQLVRTLGPPVCMVYFTAPGLREEFMQDDVVPEPYTYDGRPFRMNQTITETDAVAWLQAEQRA
;
A
#
# COMPACT_ATOMS: atom_id res chain seq x y z
N MET A 1 -5.10 -1.41 -13.38
CA MET A 1 -5.28 -2.03 -12.05
C MET A 1 -6.59 -1.61 -11.40
N LEU A 2 -6.84 -0.31 -11.18
CA LEU A 2 -8.06 0.19 -10.53
C LEU A 2 -9.37 -0.27 -11.20
N ALA A 3 -9.48 -0.17 -12.54
CA ALA A 3 -10.67 -0.61 -13.25
C ALA A 3 -11.00 -2.11 -13.04
N ALA A 4 -9.97 -2.98 -13.06
CA ALA A 4 -10.14 -4.41 -12.79
C ALA A 4 -10.52 -4.65 -11.32
N ALA A 5 -9.89 -3.94 -10.38
CA ALA A 5 -10.24 -4.03 -8.97
C ALA A 5 -11.67 -3.59 -8.69
N GLN A 6 -12.17 -2.56 -9.39
CA GLN A 6 -13.55 -2.11 -9.28
C GLN A 6 -14.52 -3.18 -9.77
N LEU A 7 -14.22 -3.82 -10.93
CA LEU A 7 -15.04 -4.90 -11.48
C LEU A 7 -15.16 -6.10 -10.53
N HIS A 8 -14.08 -6.41 -9.80
CA HIS A 8 -14.02 -7.55 -8.89
C HIS A 8 -14.25 -7.19 -7.41
N HIS A 9 -14.60 -5.94 -7.10
CA HIS A 9 -14.70 -5.43 -5.73
C HIS A 9 -13.46 -5.74 -4.87
N ALA A 10 -12.28 -5.76 -5.50
CA ALA A 10 -11.03 -6.13 -4.85
C ALA A 10 -10.49 -4.93 -4.06
N ARG A 11 -10.67 -4.95 -2.74
CA ARG A 11 -10.22 -3.91 -1.80
C ARG A 11 -8.93 -4.24 -1.03
N TYR A 12 -8.42 -5.46 -1.18
CA TYR A 12 -7.27 -5.97 -0.43
C TYR A 12 -6.13 -6.25 -1.41
N TRP A 13 -5.09 -5.41 -1.40
CA TRP A 13 -4.06 -5.39 -2.41
C TRP A 13 -2.71 -5.76 -1.83
N LEU A 14 -2.08 -6.78 -2.39
CA LEU A 14 -0.66 -7.05 -2.23
C LEU A 14 0.08 -6.44 -3.42
N LEU A 15 0.95 -5.48 -3.14
CA LEU A 15 1.75 -4.78 -4.14
C LEU A 15 3.19 -5.30 -4.06
N ASP A 16 3.53 -6.28 -4.91
CA ASP A 16 4.90 -6.79 -5.00
C ASP A 16 5.78 -5.78 -5.76
N ILE A 17 6.67 -5.14 -5.02
CA ILE A 17 7.63 -4.16 -5.54
C ILE A 17 9.07 -4.57 -5.27
N ARG A 18 9.34 -5.83 -4.92
CA ARG A 18 10.70 -6.32 -4.58
C ARG A 18 11.76 -6.08 -5.65
N ARG A 19 11.34 -6.07 -6.92
CA ARG A 19 12.23 -5.87 -8.08
C ARG A 19 12.14 -4.46 -8.66
N ARG A 20 11.51 -3.53 -7.94
CA ARG A 20 11.38 -2.13 -8.38
C ARG A 20 12.39 -1.28 -7.63
N HIS A 21 12.89 -0.27 -8.33
CA HIS A 21 13.52 0.87 -7.67
C HIS A 21 12.45 1.76 -7.06
N ARG A 22 12.89 2.62 -6.15
CA ARG A 22 12.06 3.69 -5.60
C ARG A 22 11.37 4.48 -6.71
N SER A 23 10.08 4.76 -6.51
CA SER A 23 9.31 5.61 -7.41
C SER A 23 9.96 6.98 -7.53
N ALA A 24 9.97 7.55 -8.74
CA ALA A 24 10.39 8.93 -8.93
C ALA A 24 9.58 9.88 -8.02
N PRO A 25 10.17 10.99 -7.53
CA PRO A 25 9.52 11.86 -6.55
C PRO A 25 8.10 12.32 -6.94
N ALA A 26 7.90 12.69 -8.20
CA ALA A 26 6.59 13.10 -8.71
C ALA A 26 5.55 11.96 -8.65
N THR A 27 5.97 10.73 -8.97
CA THR A 27 5.10 9.55 -8.91
C THR A 27 4.74 9.23 -7.46
N LEU A 28 5.70 9.32 -6.53
CA LEU A 28 5.45 9.09 -5.11
C LEU A 28 4.49 10.14 -4.54
N ALA A 29 4.72 11.43 -4.84
CA ALA A 29 3.84 12.51 -4.40
C ALA A 29 2.40 12.32 -4.90
N TRP A 30 2.23 11.96 -6.18
CA TRP A 30 0.91 11.65 -6.74
C TRP A 30 0.27 10.42 -6.08
N LEU A 31 1.05 9.38 -5.80
CA LEU A 31 0.56 8.17 -5.14
C LEU A 31 -0.03 8.49 -3.76
N LEU A 32 0.75 9.20 -2.94
CA LEU A 32 0.41 9.54 -1.55
C LEU A 32 -0.71 10.60 -1.46
N GLY A 33 -0.67 11.62 -2.31
CA GLY A 33 -1.57 12.78 -2.21
C GLY A 33 -2.79 12.73 -3.12
N THR A 34 -2.92 11.73 -4.00
CA THR A 34 -4.03 11.68 -4.97
C THR A 34 -4.55 10.27 -5.19
N TYR A 35 -3.66 9.33 -5.50
CA TYR A 35 -4.10 8.01 -5.95
C TYR A 35 -4.79 7.21 -4.86
N TYR A 36 -4.29 7.20 -3.62
CA TYR A 36 -4.92 6.46 -2.53
C TYR A 36 -6.35 6.94 -2.24
N ASP A 37 -6.60 8.24 -2.26
CA ASP A 37 -7.95 8.77 -2.11
C ASP A 37 -8.85 8.37 -3.29
N GLN A 38 -8.29 8.30 -4.51
CA GLN A 38 -9.01 7.79 -5.67
C GLN A 38 -9.39 6.31 -5.51
N LEU A 39 -8.52 5.48 -4.94
CA LEU A 39 -8.83 4.08 -4.63
C LEU A 39 -10.02 3.98 -3.70
N VAL A 40 -10.02 4.74 -2.60
CA VAL A 40 -11.11 4.76 -1.63
C VAL A 40 -12.42 5.22 -2.29
N ARG A 41 -12.40 6.30 -3.07
CA ARG A 41 -13.59 6.79 -3.78
C ARG A 41 -14.17 5.76 -4.75
N THR A 42 -13.32 4.95 -5.38
CA THR A 42 -13.73 4.02 -6.43
C THR A 42 -14.16 2.66 -5.89
N LEU A 43 -13.48 2.17 -4.85
CA LEU A 43 -13.67 0.82 -4.32
C LEU A 43 -14.48 0.79 -3.02
N GLY A 44 -14.60 1.93 -2.34
CA GLY A 44 -15.22 2.07 -1.03
C GLY A 44 -14.25 1.74 0.12
N PRO A 45 -14.40 2.39 1.30
CA PRO A 45 -13.54 2.13 2.45
C PRO A 45 -13.91 0.81 3.18
N PRO A 46 -12.96 0.23 3.94
CA PRO A 46 -11.53 0.49 3.85
C PRO A 46 -10.93 -0.16 2.60
N VAL A 47 -9.94 0.52 1.99
CA VAL A 47 -9.03 -0.12 1.03
C VAL A 47 -7.75 -0.48 1.77
N CYS A 48 -7.33 -1.75 1.72
CA CYS A 48 -6.18 -2.26 2.47
C CYS A 48 -5.05 -2.58 1.49
N MET A 49 -3.90 -1.96 1.68
CA MET A 49 -2.74 -2.12 0.79
C MET A 49 -1.52 -2.57 1.60
N VAL A 50 -0.87 -3.64 1.18
CA VAL A 50 0.43 -4.03 1.71
C VAL A 50 1.48 -4.00 0.61
N TYR A 51 2.57 -3.29 0.86
CA TYR A 51 3.73 -3.27 -0.02
C TYR A 51 4.69 -4.38 0.39
N PHE A 52 4.88 -5.35 -0.50
CA PHE A 52 5.89 -6.38 -0.35
C PHE A 52 7.18 -5.90 -1.00
N THR A 53 8.15 -5.52 -0.17
CA THR A 53 9.36 -4.80 -0.52
C THR A 53 10.61 -5.68 -0.38
N ALA A 54 11.68 -5.36 -1.09
CA ALA A 54 13.00 -5.93 -0.80
C ALA A 54 13.60 -5.23 0.44
N PRO A 55 14.41 -5.92 1.26
CA PRO A 55 15.02 -5.32 2.46
C PRO A 55 15.76 -4.00 2.20
N GLY A 56 16.57 -3.94 1.14
CA GLY A 56 17.29 -2.70 0.79
C GLY A 56 16.37 -1.53 0.43
N LEU A 57 15.27 -1.78 -0.28
CA LEU A 57 14.29 -0.72 -0.58
C LEU A 57 13.54 -0.27 0.68
N ARG A 58 13.29 -1.20 1.63
CA ARG A 58 12.70 -0.85 2.93
C ARG A 58 13.64 0.04 3.73
N GLU A 59 14.94 -0.26 3.74
CA GLU A 59 15.97 0.59 4.37
C GLU A 59 16.00 1.99 3.74
N GLU A 60 15.94 2.10 2.41
CA GLU A 60 15.86 3.41 1.73
C GLU A 60 14.65 4.24 2.16
N PHE A 61 13.48 3.60 2.37
CA PHE A 61 12.27 4.30 2.84
C PHE A 61 12.41 4.83 4.26
N MET A 62 13.22 4.20 5.11
CA MET A 62 13.45 4.63 6.50
C MET A 62 14.42 5.81 6.62
N GLN A 63 15.14 6.16 5.55
CA GLN A 63 16.24 7.13 5.63
C GLN A 63 15.83 8.59 5.41
N ASP A 64 14.75 8.85 4.65
CA ASP A 64 14.40 10.20 4.21
C ASP A 64 13.00 10.70 4.61
N ASP A 65 12.24 9.90 5.37
CA ASP A 65 10.91 10.20 5.89
C ASP A 65 9.86 10.59 4.83
N VAL A 66 10.14 10.40 3.53
CA VAL A 66 9.20 10.76 2.46
C VAL A 66 8.11 9.71 2.31
N VAL A 67 8.42 8.44 2.57
CA VAL A 67 7.43 7.36 2.58
C VAL A 67 6.89 7.22 4.00
N PRO A 68 5.61 7.53 4.26
CA PRO A 68 5.08 7.46 5.61
C PRO A 68 5.08 6.03 6.14
N GLU A 69 5.44 5.88 7.41
CA GLU A 69 5.39 4.61 8.12
C GLU A 69 3.93 4.14 8.29
N PRO A 70 3.65 2.82 8.32
CA PRO A 70 2.30 2.26 8.39
C PRO A 70 1.39 2.88 9.47
N TYR A 71 1.92 3.12 10.68
CA TYR A 71 1.14 3.69 11.79
C TYR A 71 0.63 5.11 11.53
N THR A 72 1.24 5.85 10.59
CA THR A 72 0.80 7.21 10.24
C THR A 72 -0.54 7.24 9.51
N TYR A 73 -1.01 6.09 9.03
CA TYR A 73 -2.28 5.93 8.32
C TYR A 73 -3.44 5.53 9.24
N ASP A 74 -3.24 5.42 10.55
CA ASP A 74 -4.31 5.09 11.49
C ASP A 74 -5.47 6.11 11.40
N GLY A 75 -6.70 5.61 11.33
CA GLY A 75 -7.91 6.42 11.16
C GLY A 75 -8.15 6.95 9.74
N ARG A 76 -7.27 6.67 8.77
CA ARG A 76 -7.53 6.97 7.35
C ARG A 76 -8.58 6.02 6.76
N PRO A 77 -9.28 6.42 5.68
CA PRO A 77 -10.26 5.55 5.00
C PRO A 77 -9.61 4.43 4.16
N PHE A 78 -8.29 4.30 4.23
CA PHE A 78 -7.49 3.19 3.72
C PHE A 78 -6.47 2.77 4.78
N ARG A 79 -6.00 1.54 4.69
CA ARG A 79 -5.00 0.95 5.59
C ARG A 79 -3.76 0.59 4.79
N MET A 80 -2.60 0.77 5.41
CA MET A 80 -1.32 0.49 4.76
C MET A 80 -0.43 -0.34 5.64
N ASN A 81 0.33 -1.24 5.02
CA ASN A 81 1.45 -1.90 5.65
C ASN A 81 2.61 -2.07 4.65
N GLN A 82 3.81 -2.32 5.18
CA GLN A 82 5.01 -2.62 4.41
C GLN A 82 5.68 -3.85 5.02
N THR A 83 5.98 -4.85 4.21
CA THR A 83 6.64 -6.08 4.67
C THR A 83 7.80 -6.44 3.75
N ILE A 84 8.70 -7.30 4.24
CA ILE A 84 9.80 -7.87 3.46
C ILE A 84 9.63 -9.37 3.18
N THR A 85 8.49 -9.95 3.60
CA THR A 85 8.10 -11.32 3.28
C THR A 85 6.67 -11.35 2.74
N GLU A 86 6.41 -12.32 1.86
CA GLU A 86 5.08 -12.55 1.30
C GLU A 86 4.13 -13.10 2.36
N THR A 87 4.63 -14.00 3.22
CA THR A 87 3.87 -14.59 4.32
C THR A 87 3.28 -13.51 5.23
N ASP A 88 4.10 -12.52 5.62
CA ASP A 88 3.63 -11.41 6.47
C ASP A 88 2.62 -10.52 5.73
N ALA A 89 2.84 -10.28 4.43
CA ALA A 89 1.92 -9.49 3.61
C ALA A 89 0.53 -10.15 3.54
N VAL A 90 0.49 -11.45 3.24
CA VAL A 90 -0.75 -12.23 3.16
C VAL A 90 -1.42 -12.33 4.53
N ALA A 91 -0.66 -12.63 5.58
CA ALA A 91 -1.19 -12.72 6.95
C ALA A 91 -1.84 -11.40 7.38
N TRP A 92 -1.21 -10.27 7.06
CA TRP A 92 -1.76 -8.95 7.35
C TRP A 92 -3.07 -8.70 6.57
N LEU A 93 -3.11 -8.96 5.26
CA LEU A 93 -4.34 -8.79 4.48
C LEU A 93 -5.49 -9.68 4.98
N GLN A 94 -5.19 -10.92 5.36
CA GLN A 94 -6.19 -11.83 5.93
C GLN A 94 -6.69 -11.38 7.31
N ALA A 95 -5.84 -10.73 8.11
CA ALA A 95 -6.27 -10.11 9.36
C ALA A 95 -7.23 -8.95 9.09
N GLU A 96 -6.88 -8.04 8.17
CA GLU A 96 -7.73 -6.91 7.78
C GLU A 96 -9.06 -7.33 7.15
N GLN A 97 -9.11 -8.47 6.46
CA GLN A 97 -10.36 -9.01 5.90
C GLN A 97 -11.36 -9.51 6.95
N ARG A 98 -10.88 -9.82 8.16
CA ARG A 98 -11.68 -10.38 9.26
C ARG A 98 -12.08 -9.34 10.30
N ALA A 99 -11.52 -8.13 10.22
CA ALA A 99 -11.79 -7.01 11.12
C ALA A 99 -13.08 -6.27 10.73
#